data_AF-A0A1I8AW65-F1
#
_entry.id   AF-A0A1I8AW65-F1
#
_cell.length_a   1.000
_cell.length_b   1.000
_cell.length_c   1.000
_cell.angle_alpha   90.00
_cell.angle_beta   90.00
_cell.angle_gamma   90.00
#
_symmetry.space_group_name_H-M   'P 1'
#
loop_
_entity.id
_entity.type
_entity.pdbx_description
1 polymer ?
#
loop_
_entity_poly.entity_id
_entity_poly.type
_entity_poly.pdbx_seq_one_letter_code
_entity_poly.pdbx_strand_id
1 'polypeptide(L)'
;MDDEEKKSGTRVFKKTSPNGKITTYLGKRDFLDRGDSVDLIDGMVLIDDEYIKAGKKVSVQLLAAFRYGREDLDVLGLTFRKDLISQSFQIYPPNPPTTTNTRPMTRLQERLKKKLGNNAFPFWFEIPPNSASSVTLQPAQGDTGKPCGVDYEVKTIVGGGDSQEKPKKHNSVRLAIRKLTYSPQIERPQPMIDVTKEFIISPGGLHLEASLDKEV
;
A
#
# COMPACT_ATOMS: atom_id res chain seq x y z
N MET A 1 -43.48 3.47 -10.37
CA MET A 1 -42.49 2.60 -11.03
C MET A 1 -41.20 2.85 -10.29
N ASP A 2 -40.93 2.00 -9.31
CA ASP A 2 -39.78 2.11 -8.42
C ASP A 2 -38.53 1.63 -9.16
N ASP A 3 -37.69 2.57 -9.59
CA ASP A 3 -36.31 2.28 -9.99
C ASP A 3 -35.51 1.96 -8.72
N GLU A 4 -35.59 0.70 -8.28
CA GLU A 4 -34.57 0.13 -7.40
C GLU A 4 -33.24 0.16 -8.17
N GLU A 5 -32.44 1.19 -7.91
CA GLU A 5 -31.02 1.24 -8.22
C GLU A 5 -30.39 -0.07 -7.73
N LYS A 6 -30.16 -1.01 -8.65
CA LYS A 6 -29.40 -2.24 -8.40
C LYS A 6 -28.03 -1.82 -7.89
N LYS A 7 -27.85 -1.79 -6.57
CA LYS A 7 -26.58 -1.53 -5.90
C LYS A 7 -25.53 -2.45 -6.50
N SER A 8 -24.68 -1.90 -7.38
CA SER A 8 -23.59 -2.63 -7.99
C SER A 8 -22.76 -3.26 -6.87
N GLY A 9 -22.57 -4.58 -6.93
CA GLY A 9 -21.82 -5.29 -5.89
C GLY A 9 -20.45 -4.64 -5.65
N THR A 10 -20.01 -4.59 -4.39
CA THR A 10 -18.71 -4.02 -4.02
C THR A 10 -17.61 -4.69 -4.84
N ARG A 11 -16.88 -3.91 -5.64
CA ARG A 11 -15.72 -4.39 -6.42
C ARG A 11 -14.64 -4.88 -5.46
N VAL A 12 -14.05 -6.04 -5.76
CA VAL A 12 -12.98 -6.65 -4.97
C VAL A 12 -11.84 -7.03 -5.90
N PHE A 13 -10.62 -6.70 -5.50
CA PHE A 13 -9.40 -7.11 -6.19
C PHE A 13 -8.94 -8.43 -5.60
N LYS A 14 -8.53 -9.38 -6.45
CA LYS A 14 -7.96 -10.64 -6.00
C LYS A 14 -6.73 -11.01 -6.80
N LYS A 15 -5.80 -11.72 -6.17
CA LYS A 15 -4.67 -12.34 -6.85
C LYS A 15 -4.37 -13.69 -6.24
N THR A 16 -4.21 -14.68 -7.11
CA THR A 16 -3.92 -16.06 -6.74
C THR A 16 -2.43 -16.33 -6.92
N SER A 17 -1.84 -17.17 -6.08
CA SER A 17 -0.45 -17.60 -6.24
C SER A 17 -0.28 -18.40 -7.53
N PRO A 18 0.92 -18.43 -8.12
CA PRO A 18 1.19 -19.21 -9.33
C PRO A 18 0.78 -20.69 -9.24
N ASN A 19 0.85 -21.30 -8.07
CA ASN A 19 0.44 -22.68 -7.84
C ASN A 19 -1.06 -22.86 -7.50
N GLY A 20 -1.84 -21.79 -7.46
CA GLY A 20 -3.28 -21.86 -7.14
C GLY A 20 -3.63 -22.00 -5.66
N LYS A 21 -2.66 -22.22 -4.77
CA LYS A 21 -2.92 -22.66 -3.38
C LYS A 21 -3.31 -21.57 -2.39
N ILE A 22 -3.02 -20.31 -2.70
CA ILE A 22 -3.45 -19.17 -1.89
C ILE A 22 -4.02 -18.06 -2.79
N THR A 23 -5.09 -17.40 -2.36
CA THR A 23 -5.67 -16.24 -3.04
C THR A 23 -5.92 -15.11 -2.07
N THR A 24 -5.34 -13.94 -2.33
CA THR A 24 -5.48 -12.74 -1.50
C THR A 24 -6.51 -11.80 -2.12
N TYR A 25 -7.43 -11.31 -1.29
CA TYR A 25 -8.51 -10.39 -1.65
C TYR A 25 -8.35 -9.06 -0.92
N LEU A 26 -8.54 -7.95 -1.64
CA LEU A 26 -8.54 -6.58 -1.13
C LEU A 26 -9.78 -5.82 -1.65
N GLY A 27 -10.40 -4.99 -0.81
CA GLY A 27 -11.52 -4.15 -1.23
C GLY A 27 -11.10 -2.99 -2.13
N LYS A 28 -9.91 -2.46 -1.91
CA LYS A 28 -9.32 -1.35 -2.66
C LYS A 28 -7.81 -1.47 -2.77
N ARG A 29 -7.21 -0.72 -3.69
CA ARG A 29 -5.74 -0.65 -3.87
C ARG A 29 -5.15 0.70 -3.48
N ASP A 30 -5.99 1.71 -3.28
CA ASP A 30 -5.61 3.06 -2.88
C ASP A 30 -6.16 3.32 -1.48
N PHE A 31 -5.28 3.68 -0.56
CA PHE A 31 -5.58 3.96 0.84
C PHE A 31 -5.25 5.42 1.11
N LEU A 32 -6.26 6.19 1.52
CA LEU A 32 -6.12 7.62 1.75
C LEU A 32 -5.53 7.87 3.13
N ASP A 33 -4.54 8.74 3.17
CA ASP A 33 -3.99 9.37 4.36
C ASP A 33 -4.61 10.74 4.54
N ARG A 34 -5.30 10.94 5.67
CA ARG A 34 -6.01 12.18 6.02
C ARG A 34 -5.19 13.07 6.97
N GLY A 35 -3.94 12.70 7.24
CA GLY A 35 -3.02 13.39 8.15
C GLY A 35 -3.07 12.85 9.58
N ASP A 36 -4.26 12.65 10.14
CA ASP A 36 -4.46 12.05 11.47
C ASP A 36 -4.55 10.51 11.43
N SER A 37 -5.00 9.98 10.29
CA SER A 37 -5.37 8.59 10.11
C SER A 37 -5.18 8.16 8.66
N VAL A 38 -4.81 6.89 8.47
CA VAL A 38 -4.76 6.26 7.16
C VAL A 38 -5.88 5.24 7.09
N ASP A 39 -6.55 5.18 5.94
CA ASP A 39 -7.55 4.14 5.66
C ASP A 39 -7.01 2.75 6.01
N LEU A 40 -7.78 1.99 6.79
CA LEU A 40 -7.45 0.61 7.16
C LEU A 40 -7.23 -0.25 5.92
N ILE A 41 -6.13 -1.00 5.89
CA ILE A 41 -5.94 -2.08 4.93
C ILE A 41 -6.64 -3.30 5.48
N ASP A 42 -7.79 -3.67 4.91
CA ASP A 42 -8.50 -4.89 5.25
C ASP A 42 -8.59 -5.85 4.05
N GLY A 43 -8.48 -7.14 4.34
CA GLY A 43 -8.55 -8.16 3.31
C GLY A 43 -8.84 -9.55 3.84
N MET A 44 -8.88 -10.49 2.91
CA MET A 44 -9.15 -11.90 3.16
C MET A 44 -8.16 -12.74 2.35
N VAL A 45 -7.67 -13.83 2.92
CA VAL A 45 -6.89 -14.84 2.19
C VAL A 45 -7.65 -16.15 2.19
N LEU A 46 -7.91 -16.69 1.00
CA LEU A 46 -8.39 -18.04 0.81
C LEU A 46 -7.19 -18.99 0.73
N ILE A 47 -7.18 -20.04 1.55
CA ILE A 47 -6.15 -21.06 1.59
C ILE A 47 -6.74 -22.38 1.07
N ASP A 48 -6.00 -23.07 0.21
CA ASP A 48 -6.38 -24.39 -0.27
C ASP A 48 -6.32 -25.44 0.84
N ASP A 49 -7.25 -26.40 0.83
CA ASP A 49 -7.34 -27.47 1.84
C ASP A 49 -6.04 -28.28 1.97
N GLU A 50 -5.29 -28.44 0.89
CA GLU A 50 -4.01 -29.16 0.92
C GLU A 50 -3.01 -28.48 1.86
N TYR A 51 -2.96 -27.14 1.85
CA TYR A 51 -2.05 -26.38 2.72
C TYR A 51 -2.50 -26.40 4.18
N ILE A 52 -3.81 -26.41 4.42
CA ILE A 52 -4.41 -26.56 5.75
C ILE A 52 -4.07 -27.94 6.31
N LYS A 53 -4.32 -29.01 5.56
CA LYS A 53 -4.04 -30.41 5.94
C LYS A 53 -2.55 -30.67 6.15
N ALA A 54 -1.69 -30.06 5.34
CA ALA A 54 -0.24 -30.15 5.47
C ALA A 54 0.33 -29.28 6.61
N GLY A 55 -0.51 -28.59 7.39
CA GLY A 55 -0.08 -27.78 8.53
C GLY A 55 0.81 -26.61 8.13
N LYS A 56 0.70 -26.08 6.91
CA LYS A 56 1.53 -24.96 6.44
C LYS A 56 1.16 -23.69 7.18
N LYS A 57 2.15 -22.87 7.52
CA LYS A 57 1.91 -21.55 8.14
C LYS A 57 1.75 -20.50 7.04
N VAL A 58 0.71 -19.68 7.13
CA VAL A 58 0.45 -18.60 6.17
C VAL A 58 0.42 -17.26 6.89
N SER A 59 1.21 -16.32 6.38
CA SER A 59 1.30 -14.96 6.90
C SER A 59 1.10 -13.95 5.78
N VAL A 60 0.51 -12.82 6.12
CA VAL A 60 0.43 -11.63 5.28
C VAL A 60 1.43 -10.61 5.82
N GLN A 61 2.12 -9.93 4.93
CA GLN A 61 3.08 -8.89 5.26
C GLN A 61 2.70 -7.60 4.55
N LEU A 62 2.72 -6.49 5.27
CA LEU A 62 2.71 -5.15 4.70
C LEU A 62 4.15 -4.64 4.64
N LEU A 63 4.61 -4.33 3.43
CA LEU A 63 5.94 -3.80 3.18
C LEU A 63 5.81 -2.42 2.55
N ALA A 64 6.50 -1.44 3.10
CA ALA A 64 6.79 -0.18 2.42
C ALA A 64 8.30 -0.10 2.22
N ALA A 65 8.75 0.10 0.99
CA ALA A 65 10.17 0.18 0.67
C ALA A 65 10.47 1.46 -0.12
N PHE A 66 11.59 2.08 0.19
CA PHE A 66 12.20 3.09 -0.65
C PHE A 66 13.22 2.42 -1.57
N ARG A 67 13.19 2.75 -2.85
CA ARG A 67 14.11 2.25 -3.88
C ARG A 67 14.79 3.41 -4.58
N TYR A 68 16.08 3.28 -4.80
CA TYR A 68 16.91 4.20 -5.56
C TYR A 68 17.98 3.43 -6.34
N GLY A 69 18.40 3.95 -7.49
CA GLY A 69 19.44 3.38 -8.33
C GLY A 69 18.91 2.51 -9.48
N ARG A 70 19.77 2.30 -10.49
CA ARG A 70 19.48 1.48 -11.67
C ARG A 70 19.96 0.04 -11.45
N GLU A 71 19.20 -0.94 -11.94
CA GLU A 71 19.53 -2.36 -11.79
C GLU A 71 20.72 -2.82 -12.69
N ASP A 72 21.19 -1.98 -13.64
CA ASP A 72 22.18 -2.34 -14.66
C ASP A 72 23.64 -1.88 -14.39
N LEU A 73 23.89 -1.08 -13.36
CA LEU A 73 25.22 -0.48 -13.08
C LEU A 73 26.09 -1.31 -12.12
N ASP A 74 25.86 -2.62 -12.01
CA ASP A 74 26.33 -3.53 -10.94
C ASP A 74 27.86 -3.77 -10.84
N VAL A 75 28.69 -2.92 -11.49
CA VAL A 75 30.16 -2.94 -11.33
C VAL A 75 30.64 -1.87 -10.34
N LEU A 76 29.88 -0.78 -10.14
CA LEU A 76 30.09 0.23 -9.06
C LEU A 76 28.76 0.91 -8.60
N GLY A 77 27.60 0.43 -9.06
CA GLY A 77 26.30 1.11 -8.98
C GLY A 77 25.54 0.89 -7.67
N LEU A 78 25.13 2.00 -7.05
CA LEU A 78 24.39 2.04 -5.78
C LEU A 78 22.90 1.69 -6.01
N THR A 79 22.58 0.40 -6.20
CA THR A 79 21.20 -0.05 -5.99
C THR A 79 20.90 -0.02 -4.50
N PHE A 80 19.99 0.87 -4.10
CA PHE A 80 19.62 1.06 -2.71
C PHE A 80 18.16 0.69 -2.52
N ARG A 81 17.93 -0.19 -1.56
CA ARG A 81 16.60 -0.50 -1.06
C ARG A 81 16.59 -0.40 0.45
N LYS A 82 15.72 0.46 0.99
CA LYS A 82 15.47 0.55 2.42
C LYS A 82 14.02 0.19 2.70
N ASP A 83 13.82 -0.85 3.49
CA ASP A 83 12.48 -1.17 4.00
C ASP A 83 12.14 -0.13 5.08
N LEU A 84 11.09 0.65 4.83
CA LEU A 84 10.59 1.70 5.72
C LEU A 84 9.58 1.13 6.73
N ILE A 85 8.72 0.23 6.26
CA ILE A 85 7.71 -0.46 7.08
C ILE A 85 7.77 -1.95 6.75
N SER A 86 7.75 -2.77 7.80
CA SER A 86 7.57 -4.22 7.71
C SER A 86 6.69 -4.68 8.86
N GLN A 87 5.42 -4.97 8.56
CA GLN A 87 4.48 -5.55 9.51
C GLN A 87 4.08 -6.94 9.02
N SER A 88 3.95 -7.91 9.92
CA SER A 88 3.60 -9.29 9.59
C SER A 88 2.44 -9.76 10.45
N PHE A 89 1.44 -10.36 9.80
CA PHE A 89 0.24 -10.90 10.42
C PHE A 89 0.08 -12.37 10.01
N GLN A 90 0.23 -13.29 10.97
CA GLN A 90 -0.01 -14.71 10.73
C GLN A 90 -1.53 -14.98 10.73
N ILE A 91 -2.04 -15.50 9.63
CA ILE A 91 -3.48 -15.79 9.46
C ILE A 91 -3.81 -17.26 9.68
N TYR A 92 -2.85 -18.16 9.44
CA TYR A 92 -3.04 -19.60 9.59
C TYR A 92 -1.73 -20.26 10.09
N PRO A 93 -1.80 -21.21 11.04
CA PRO A 93 -2.98 -21.53 11.84
C PRO A 93 -3.46 -20.31 12.65
N PRO A 94 -4.78 -20.17 12.91
CA PRO A 94 -5.29 -19.10 13.76
C PRO A 94 -4.66 -19.22 15.15
N ASN A 95 -4.04 -18.14 15.64
CA ASN A 95 -3.51 -18.16 16.99
C ASN A 95 -4.67 -18.22 18.00
N PRO A 96 -4.45 -18.80 19.19
CA PRO A 96 -5.47 -18.85 20.23
C PRO A 96 -5.99 -17.44 20.59
N PRO A 97 -7.26 -17.34 21.02
CA PRO A 97 -7.95 -16.05 21.23
C PRO A 97 -7.30 -15.16 22.29
N THR A 98 -6.38 -15.68 23.09
CA THR A 98 -5.62 -14.95 24.11
C THR A 98 -4.45 -14.12 23.55
N THR A 99 -4.03 -14.33 22.31
CA THR A 99 -2.86 -13.67 21.69
C THR A 99 -3.18 -12.94 20.38
N THR A 100 -4.40 -13.06 19.85
CA THR A 100 -4.81 -12.40 18.60
C THR A 100 -5.58 -11.13 18.87
N ASN A 101 -5.06 -10.04 18.27
CA ASN A 101 -5.68 -8.73 18.14
C ASN A 101 -7.16 -8.85 17.74
N THR A 102 -8.03 -8.53 18.70
CA THR A 102 -9.48 -8.74 18.80
C THR A 102 -10.30 -7.77 17.94
N ARG A 103 -9.86 -7.46 16.72
CA ARG A 103 -10.65 -6.57 15.85
C ARG A 103 -11.87 -7.34 15.30
N PRO A 104 -13.10 -6.80 15.43
CA PRO A 104 -14.24 -7.36 14.72
C PRO A 104 -14.01 -7.34 13.21
N MET A 105 -14.51 -8.35 12.50
CA MET A 105 -14.41 -8.40 11.04
C MET A 105 -15.08 -7.16 10.43
N THR A 106 -14.46 -6.61 9.38
CA THR A 106 -15.09 -5.54 8.61
C THR A 106 -16.26 -6.08 7.78
N ARG A 107 -17.17 -5.20 7.35
CA ARG A 107 -18.28 -5.57 6.47
C ARG A 107 -17.81 -6.25 5.17
N LEU A 108 -16.65 -5.86 4.65
CA LEU A 108 -16.02 -6.51 3.51
C LEU A 108 -15.62 -7.94 3.85
N GLN A 109 -14.91 -8.13 4.97
CA GLN A 109 -14.45 -9.43 5.42
C GLN A 109 -15.61 -10.38 5.72
N GLU A 110 -16.68 -9.91 6.36
CA GLU A 110 -17.89 -10.73 6.60
C GLU A 110 -18.53 -11.22 5.30
N ARG A 111 -18.67 -10.33 4.31
CA ARG A 111 -19.20 -10.69 2.98
C ARG A 111 -18.29 -11.69 2.26
N LEU A 112 -16.97 -11.49 2.32
CA LEU A 112 -16.00 -12.41 1.76
C LEU A 112 -16.02 -13.76 2.49
N LYS A 113 -16.15 -13.77 3.83
CA LYS A 113 -16.23 -14.99 4.62
C LYS A 113 -17.47 -15.81 4.25
N LYS A 114 -18.64 -15.17 4.14
CA LYS A 114 -19.87 -15.81 3.67
C LYS A 114 -19.75 -16.37 2.25
N LYS A 115 -19.02 -15.69 1.37
CA LYS A 115 -18.87 -16.09 -0.05
C LYS A 115 -17.79 -17.17 -0.27
N LEU A 116 -16.69 -17.11 0.47
CA LEU A 116 -15.50 -17.94 0.26
C LEU A 116 -15.44 -19.16 1.18
N GLY A 117 -16.20 -19.17 2.27
CA GLY A 117 -16.31 -20.30 3.19
C GLY A 117 -15.25 -20.33 4.29
N ASN A 118 -15.06 -21.52 4.88
CA ASN A 118 -14.31 -21.68 6.13
C ASN A 118 -12.80 -21.43 5.98
N ASN A 119 -12.24 -21.69 4.80
CA ASN A 119 -10.81 -21.52 4.54
C ASN A 119 -10.40 -20.09 4.18
N ALA A 120 -11.32 -19.13 4.36
CA ALA A 120 -11.06 -17.72 4.19
C ALA A 120 -10.70 -17.09 5.54
N PHE A 121 -9.48 -16.55 5.65
CA PHE A 121 -8.94 -15.97 6.89
C PHE A 121 -8.72 -14.45 6.73
N PRO A 122 -9.26 -13.63 7.64
CA PRO A 122 -9.15 -12.17 7.54
C PRO A 122 -7.74 -11.71 7.93
N PHE A 123 -7.32 -10.58 7.38
CA PHE A 123 -6.16 -9.83 7.86
C PHE A 123 -6.44 -8.34 7.79
N TRP A 124 -5.66 -7.56 8.54
CA TRP A 124 -5.70 -6.11 8.47
C TRP A 124 -4.33 -5.50 8.82
N PHE A 125 -4.09 -4.28 8.35
CA PHE A 125 -2.93 -3.46 8.72
C PHE A 125 -3.32 -2.00 8.89
N GLU A 126 -2.70 -1.35 9.86
CA GLU A 126 -2.78 0.08 10.07
C GLU A 126 -1.44 0.71 9.68
N ILE A 127 -1.48 1.61 8.70
CA ILE A 127 -0.31 2.38 8.30
C ILE A 127 -0.19 3.58 9.25
N PRO A 128 0.99 3.84 9.85
CA PRO A 128 1.21 5.05 10.62
C PRO A 128 0.98 6.32 9.77
N PRO A 129 0.24 7.33 10.25
CA PRO A 129 -0.07 8.55 9.48
C PRO A 129 1.16 9.26 8.90
N ASN A 130 2.22 9.38 9.72
CA ASN A 130 3.48 10.04 9.33
C ASN A 130 4.37 9.21 8.39
N SER A 131 3.89 8.10 7.84
CA SER A 131 4.66 7.32 6.87
C SER A 131 4.71 8.01 5.51
N ALA A 132 5.77 7.75 4.72
CA ALA A 132 5.89 8.32 3.38
C ALA A 132 4.74 7.84 2.47
N SER A 133 4.16 8.75 1.69
CA SER A 133 3.16 8.39 0.67
C SER A 133 3.80 7.67 -0.52
N SER A 134 2.98 6.94 -1.29
CA SER A 134 3.45 6.28 -2.50
C SER A 134 3.83 7.31 -3.55
N VAL A 135 5.10 7.33 -3.92
CA VAL A 135 5.67 8.24 -4.92
C VAL A 135 6.57 7.45 -5.85
N THR A 136 6.61 7.82 -7.11
CA THR A 136 7.49 7.21 -8.10
C THR A 136 8.01 8.30 -9.01
N LEU A 137 9.32 8.43 -9.08
CA LEU A 137 9.98 9.33 -10.02
C LEU A 137 9.91 8.70 -11.41
N GLN A 138 9.51 9.51 -12.40
CA GLN A 138 9.49 9.06 -13.77
C GLN A 138 10.93 8.80 -14.24
N PRO A 139 11.25 7.60 -14.74
CA PRO A 139 12.57 7.29 -15.26
C PRO A 139 12.86 8.10 -16.54
N ALA A 140 14.13 8.47 -16.74
CA ALA A 140 14.58 9.09 -17.98
C ALA A 140 14.59 8.09 -19.15
N GLN A 141 14.61 8.59 -20.38
CA GLN A 141 14.73 7.72 -21.55
C GLN A 141 16.06 6.96 -21.51
N GLY A 142 15.99 5.63 -21.47
CA GLY A 142 17.16 4.75 -21.34
C GLY A 142 17.52 4.35 -19.90
N ASP A 143 16.75 4.78 -18.89
CA ASP A 143 16.79 4.16 -17.57
C ASP A 143 16.20 2.75 -17.63
N THR A 144 16.96 1.76 -17.18
CA THR A 144 16.50 0.37 -17.06
C THR A 144 16.31 0.00 -15.59
N GLY A 145 15.31 -0.85 -15.32
CA GLY A 145 15.00 -1.33 -13.96
C GLY A 145 13.77 -0.68 -13.32
N LYS A 146 13.63 -0.88 -12.01
CA LYS A 146 12.52 -0.32 -11.24
C LYS A 146 12.70 1.17 -10.98
N PRO A 147 11.64 1.99 -11.13
CA PRO A 147 11.75 3.42 -10.91
C PRO A 147 12.02 3.74 -9.44
N CYS A 148 12.70 4.86 -9.21
CA CYS A 148 12.98 5.37 -7.88
C CYS A 148 11.69 5.82 -7.18
N GLY A 149 11.54 5.51 -5.89
CA GLY A 149 10.35 5.92 -5.16
C GLY A 149 10.04 5.07 -3.93
N VAL A 150 8.83 5.26 -3.41
CA VAL A 150 8.28 4.54 -2.26
C VAL A 150 7.15 3.63 -2.74
N ASP A 151 7.37 2.30 -2.68
CA ASP A 151 6.38 1.29 -3.02
C ASP A 151 5.77 0.64 -1.78
N TYR A 152 4.44 0.45 -1.79
CA TYR A 152 3.73 -0.34 -0.79
C TYR A 152 3.25 -1.67 -1.40
N GLU A 153 3.45 -2.76 -0.67
CA GLU A 153 3.13 -4.11 -1.10
C GLU A 153 2.46 -4.89 0.03
N VAL A 154 1.31 -5.50 -0.28
CA VAL A 154 0.73 -6.57 0.54
C VAL A 154 1.20 -7.90 -0.03
N LYS A 155 1.95 -8.65 0.77
CA LYS A 155 2.55 -9.90 0.38
C LYS A 155 2.02 -11.04 1.25
N THR A 156 1.36 -12.01 0.65
CA THR A 156 0.99 -13.25 1.33
C THR A 156 2.05 -14.31 1.06
N ILE A 157 2.60 -14.88 2.12
CA ILE A 157 3.63 -15.91 2.06
C ILE A 157 3.19 -17.16 2.80
N VAL A 158 3.59 -18.31 2.25
CA VAL A 158 3.50 -19.59 2.93
C VAL A 158 4.88 -19.94 3.48
N GLY A 159 4.97 -20.11 4.79
CA GLY A 159 6.14 -20.61 5.48
C GLY A 159 6.15 -22.15 5.57
N GLY A 160 7.36 -22.71 5.58
CA GLY A 160 7.57 -24.11 6.00
C GLY A 160 7.37 -24.27 7.51
N GLY A 161 7.28 -25.52 7.97
CA GLY A 161 7.27 -25.84 9.41
C GLY A 161 8.58 -25.48 10.11
N ASP A 162 9.68 -25.42 9.34
CA ASP A 162 11.01 -25.03 9.82
C ASP A 162 11.26 -23.55 9.55
N SER A 163 11.64 -22.81 10.60
CA SER A 163 11.84 -21.34 10.64
C SER A 163 12.91 -20.77 9.70
N GLN A 164 13.49 -21.57 8.80
CA GLN A 164 14.59 -21.20 7.89
C GLN A 164 14.24 -21.28 6.39
N GLU A 165 13.07 -21.78 5.99
CA GLU A 165 12.74 -21.91 4.56
C GLU A 165 12.49 -20.54 3.91
N LYS A 166 13.38 -20.13 3.00
CA LYS A 166 13.20 -18.89 2.21
C LYS A 166 11.88 -18.96 1.42
N PRO A 167 11.01 -17.93 1.48
CA PRO A 167 9.73 -17.94 0.79
C PRO A 167 9.91 -18.12 -0.73
N LYS A 168 9.39 -19.22 -1.28
CA LYS A 168 9.46 -19.50 -2.72
C LYS A 168 8.45 -18.62 -3.48
N LYS A 169 8.88 -17.96 -4.56
CA LYS A 169 8.03 -17.04 -5.36
C LYS A 169 6.71 -17.70 -5.81
N HIS A 170 6.73 -18.99 -6.15
CA HIS A 170 5.55 -19.74 -6.62
C HIS A 170 4.46 -19.94 -5.55
N ASN A 171 4.79 -19.82 -4.25
CA ASN A 171 3.89 -19.99 -3.12
C ASN A 171 3.57 -18.65 -2.44
N SER A 172 3.68 -17.55 -3.19
CA SER A 172 3.44 -16.22 -2.65
C SER A 172 2.54 -15.39 -3.56
N VAL A 173 1.74 -14.53 -2.95
CA VAL A 173 0.95 -13.51 -3.62
C VAL A 173 1.54 -12.16 -3.28
N ARG A 174 1.62 -11.29 -4.28
CA ARG A 174 2.19 -9.94 -4.18
C ARG A 174 1.24 -8.95 -4.83
N LEU A 175 0.66 -8.06 -4.04
CA LEU A 175 -0.28 -7.03 -4.46
C LEU A 175 0.31 -5.65 -4.14
N ALA A 176 0.64 -4.88 -5.17
CA ALA A 176 1.02 -3.49 -4.99
C ALA A 176 -0.22 -2.66 -4.61
N ILE A 177 -0.08 -1.82 -3.59
CA ILE A 177 -1.08 -0.87 -3.12
C ILE A 177 -0.46 0.52 -3.06
N ARG A 178 -1.27 1.56 -2.90
CA ARG A 178 -0.81 2.94 -2.80
C ARG A 178 -1.35 3.61 -1.55
N LYS A 179 -0.47 4.32 -0.83
CA LYS A 179 -0.85 5.32 0.16
C LYS A 179 -0.90 6.68 -0.52
N LEU A 180 -2.06 7.31 -0.58
CA LEU A 180 -2.26 8.62 -1.21
C LEU A 180 -2.58 9.65 -0.14
N THR A 181 -1.94 10.82 -0.19
CA THR A 181 -2.27 11.91 0.72
C THR A 181 -3.52 12.63 0.22
N TYR A 182 -4.54 12.69 1.07
CA TYR A 182 -5.72 13.50 0.84
C TYR A 182 -5.43 14.93 1.26
N SER A 183 -5.71 15.89 0.38
CA SER A 183 -5.71 17.31 0.74
C SER A 183 -7.17 17.76 1.00
N PRO A 184 -7.50 18.23 2.20
CA PRO A 184 -8.83 18.75 2.48
C PRO A 184 -9.04 20.12 1.80
N GLN A 185 -10.24 20.35 1.28
CA GLN A 185 -10.64 21.65 0.76
C GLN A 185 -10.99 22.58 1.93
N ILE A 186 -9.97 23.22 2.48
CA ILE A 186 -10.10 24.23 3.53
C ILE A 186 -9.77 25.58 2.89
N GLU A 187 -10.64 26.57 3.09
CA GLU A 187 -10.34 27.93 2.68
C GLU A 187 -9.16 28.45 3.50
N ARG A 188 -8.07 28.75 2.81
CA ARG A 188 -6.83 29.29 3.38
C ARG A 188 -6.49 30.60 2.68
N PRO A 189 -5.68 31.47 3.32
CA PRO A 189 -5.23 32.71 2.69
C PRO A 189 -4.61 32.43 1.32
N GLN A 190 -4.87 33.31 0.36
CA GLN A 190 -4.28 33.22 -0.97
C GLN A 190 -2.75 33.32 -0.87
N PRO A 191 -1.99 32.39 -1.46
CA PRO A 191 -0.55 32.53 -1.55
C PRO A 191 -0.21 33.79 -2.33
N MET A 192 0.59 34.67 -1.74
CA MET A 192 1.04 35.92 -2.35
C MET A 192 2.51 36.15 -2.00
N ILE A 193 3.27 36.67 -2.96
CA ILE A 193 4.65 37.10 -2.77
C ILE A 193 4.88 38.44 -3.46
N ASP A 194 5.54 39.36 -2.78
CA ASP A 194 5.99 40.64 -3.32
C ASP A 194 7.52 40.73 -3.24
N VAL A 195 8.14 41.19 -4.32
CA VAL A 195 9.59 41.29 -4.44
C VAL A 195 9.94 42.64 -5.03
N THR A 196 10.81 43.37 -4.35
CA THR A 196 11.38 44.62 -4.85
C THR A 196 12.87 44.42 -5.12
N LYS A 197 13.31 44.76 -6.34
CA LYS A 197 14.72 44.68 -6.75
C LYS A 197 15.22 46.04 -7.25
N GLU A 198 16.26 46.54 -6.60
CA GLU A 198 17.00 47.71 -7.04
C GLU A 198 18.14 47.30 -7.97
N PHE A 199 18.51 48.18 -8.91
CA PHE A 199 19.58 47.94 -9.87
C PHE A 199 20.67 49.00 -9.73
N ILE A 200 21.93 48.57 -9.70
CA ILE A 200 23.11 49.38 -9.36
C ILE A 200 23.21 50.69 -10.17
N ILE A 201 22.71 50.73 -11.42
CA ILE A 201 22.87 51.84 -12.36
C ILE A 201 21.52 52.45 -12.77
N SER A 202 20.39 52.04 -12.16
CA SER A 202 19.07 52.56 -12.49
C SER A 202 18.48 53.33 -11.29
N PRO A 203 18.06 54.59 -11.48
CA PRO A 203 17.28 55.30 -10.47
C PRO A 203 15.85 54.74 -10.49
N GLY A 204 15.61 53.66 -9.74
CA GLY A 204 14.30 53.03 -9.60
C GLY A 204 14.38 51.56 -9.17
N GLY A 205 13.46 51.14 -8.31
CA GLY A 205 13.26 49.74 -7.95
C GLY A 205 12.19 49.09 -8.83
N LEU A 206 12.41 47.85 -9.25
CA LEU A 206 11.36 47.01 -9.87
C LEU A 206 10.59 46.31 -8.75
N HIS A 207 9.29 46.57 -8.68
CA HIS A 207 8.37 45.86 -7.78
C HIS A 207 7.59 44.81 -8.58
N LEU A 208 7.56 43.58 -8.08
CA LEU A 208 6.81 42.46 -8.65
C LEU A 208 5.96 41.83 -7.56
N GLU A 209 4.66 41.69 -7.81
CA GLU A 209 3.72 40.96 -6.97
C GLU A 209 3.16 39.78 -7.75
N ALA A 210 3.05 38.62 -7.11
CA ALA A 210 2.42 37.44 -7.67
C ALA A 210 1.52 36.78 -6.62
N SER A 211 0.32 36.37 -7.04
CA SER A 211 -0.65 35.67 -6.19
C SER A 211 -1.24 34.46 -6.89
N LEU A 212 -1.73 33.50 -6.10
CA LEU A 212 -2.48 32.33 -6.54
C LEU A 212 -3.88 32.34 -5.92
N ASP A 213 -4.85 31.80 -6.67
CA ASP A 213 -6.25 31.77 -6.22
C ASP A 213 -6.44 30.90 -4.96
N LYS A 214 -5.64 29.85 -4.80
CA LYS A 214 -5.72 28.84 -3.72
C LYS A 214 -4.36 28.26 -3.37
N GLU A 215 -4.21 27.76 -2.14
CA GLU A 215 -3.01 27.04 -1.68
C GLU A 215 -2.90 25.63 -2.26
N VAL A 216 -4.03 24.91 -2.41
CA VAL A 216 -4.12 23.55 -2.95
C VAL A 216 -5.33 23.40 -3.87
#